data_AF-A0A8B6DXA0-F1
#
_entry.id   AF-A0A8B6DXA0-F1
#
_cell.length_a   1.000
_cell.length_b   1.000
_cell.length_c   1.000
_cell.angle_alpha   90.00
_cell.angle_beta   90.00
_cell.angle_gamma   90.00
#
_symmetry.space_group_name_H-M   'P 1'
#
loop_
_entity.id
_entity.type
_entity.pdbx_description
1 polymer ?
#
loop_
_entity_poly.entity_id
_entity_poly.type
_entity_poly.pdbx_seq_one_letter_code
_entity_poly.pdbx_strand_id
1 'polypeptide(L)'
;MMLPAHKVDDGIGTLWLNNVNCSGTENELLNCTFNIDASNCRDYDDVGIHCFLNCSTKYEGGLRITDGFAENQGRLEIKYKGEWGTVCDNQFDNVDAEVACRQLGYCSGFMIPANKVDDGIGTIWLNNVNCSGSESELLNCTFNTDASNCRHYGDVGIHCFLNCSPDGE
;
A
#
# COMPACT_ATOMS: atom_id res chain seq x y z
N MET A 1 -8.58 -5.33 -6.16
CA MET A 1 -7.53 -4.62 -6.95
C MET A 1 -6.44 -5.64 -7.21
N MET A 2 -5.83 -5.68 -8.41
CA MET A 2 -4.66 -6.54 -8.62
C MET A 2 -3.54 -6.04 -7.72
N LEU A 3 -2.90 -6.96 -7.00
CA LEU A 3 -1.68 -6.63 -6.30
C LEU A 3 -0.57 -6.50 -7.35
N PRO A 4 0.33 -5.52 -7.23
CA PRO A 4 1.52 -5.49 -8.05
C PRO A 4 2.32 -6.81 -7.94
N ALA A 5 3.03 -7.16 -9.01
CA ALA A 5 3.89 -8.34 -9.04
C ALA A 5 4.89 -8.30 -7.86
N HIS A 6 5.19 -9.47 -7.28
CA HIS A 6 5.99 -9.62 -6.04
C HIS A 6 5.33 -9.20 -4.72
N LYS A 7 4.04 -8.83 -4.69
CA LYS A 7 3.27 -8.70 -3.43
C LYS A 7 2.61 -10.00 -2.96
N VAL A 8 2.79 -11.08 -3.71
CA VAL A 8 2.36 -12.42 -3.35
C VAL A 8 3.57 -13.32 -3.50
N ASP A 9 3.76 -14.20 -2.52
CA ASP A 9 4.84 -15.19 -2.55
C ASP A 9 4.77 -16.01 -3.84
N ASP A 10 5.92 -16.23 -4.46
CA ASP A 10 6.04 -17.06 -5.66
C ASP A 10 5.45 -18.45 -5.36
N GLY A 11 4.45 -18.84 -6.14
CA GLY A 11 3.81 -20.14 -6.07
C GLY A 11 4.76 -21.23 -6.51
N ILE A 12 4.73 -22.36 -5.80
CA ILE A 12 5.50 -23.55 -6.19
C ILE A 12 4.60 -24.47 -6.98
N GLY A 13 4.98 -24.80 -8.21
CA GLY A 13 4.35 -25.87 -8.98
C GLY A 13 3.94 -25.44 -10.38
N THR A 14 2.81 -25.99 -10.84
CA THR A 14 2.33 -25.76 -12.22
C THR A 14 1.61 -24.43 -12.31
N LEU A 15 1.99 -23.62 -13.29
CA LEU A 15 1.21 -22.46 -13.74
C LEU A 15 0.02 -22.96 -14.56
N TRP A 16 -1.20 -22.71 -14.07
CA TRP A 16 -2.43 -23.28 -14.63
C TRP A 16 -3.10 -22.39 -15.68
N LEU A 17 -2.98 -21.07 -15.53
CA LEU A 17 -3.69 -20.10 -16.35
C LEU A 17 -2.74 -18.97 -16.73
N ASN A 18 -2.80 -18.57 -18.00
CA ASN A 18 -2.06 -17.45 -18.56
C ASN A 18 -3.04 -16.53 -19.32
N ASN A 19 -2.78 -15.23 -19.39
CA ASN A 19 -3.59 -14.25 -20.12
C ASN A 19 -5.09 -14.33 -19.77
N VAL A 20 -5.41 -14.46 -18.49
CA VAL A 20 -6.80 -14.49 -18.02
C VAL A 20 -7.44 -13.13 -18.31
N ASN A 21 -8.52 -13.14 -19.09
CA ASN A 21 -9.26 -11.96 -19.48
C ASN A 21 -10.76 -12.20 -19.23
N CYS A 22 -11.27 -11.51 -18.21
CA CYS A 22 -12.64 -11.56 -17.74
C CYS A 22 -13.39 -10.29 -18.17
N SER A 23 -14.68 -10.44 -18.50
CA SER A 23 -15.61 -9.33 -18.71
C SER A 23 -16.08 -8.67 -17.41
N GLY A 24 -15.98 -9.39 -16.28
CA GLY A 24 -16.42 -8.96 -14.96
C GLY A 24 -17.82 -9.46 -14.57
N THR A 25 -18.42 -10.37 -15.35
CA THR A 25 -19.73 -10.97 -15.06
C THR A 25 -19.66 -12.48 -14.81
N GLU A 26 -18.47 -13.05 -14.96
CA GLU A 26 -18.17 -14.45 -14.70
C GLU A 26 -18.27 -14.76 -13.20
N ASN A 27 -18.86 -15.90 -12.85
CA ASN A 27 -18.95 -16.35 -11.45
C ASN A 27 -17.68 -17.07 -10.97
N GLU A 28 -16.81 -17.50 -11.90
CA GLU A 28 -15.61 -18.28 -11.62
C GLU A 28 -14.51 -17.86 -12.59
N LEU A 29 -13.25 -17.92 -12.16
CA LEU A 29 -12.10 -17.55 -12.99
C LEU A 29 -11.97 -18.42 -14.26
N LEU A 30 -12.39 -19.68 -14.18
CA LEU A 30 -12.40 -20.62 -15.29
C LEU A 30 -13.50 -20.32 -16.34
N ASN A 31 -14.43 -19.41 -16.05
CA ASN A 31 -15.41 -18.93 -17.03
C ASN A 31 -14.89 -17.74 -17.86
N CYS A 32 -13.73 -17.20 -17.51
CA CYS A 32 -13.05 -16.17 -18.30
C CYS A 32 -12.34 -16.78 -19.51
N THR A 33 -11.90 -15.94 -20.45
CA THR A 33 -10.99 -16.39 -21.51
C THR A 33 -9.56 -16.49 -20.96
N PHE A 34 -8.83 -17.55 -21.29
CA PHE A 34 -7.45 -17.75 -20.85
C PHE A 34 -6.68 -18.67 -21.81
N ASN A 35 -5.35 -18.66 -21.68
CA ASN A 35 -4.45 -19.62 -22.30
C ASN A 35 -3.98 -20.64 -21.25
N ILE A 36 -3.94 -21.92 -21.63
CA ILE A 36 -3.36 -22.99 -20.81
C ILE A 36 -1.84 -23.09 -21.00
N ASP A 37 -1.33 -22.51 -22.07
CA ASP A 37 0.10 -22.44 -22.33
C ASP A 37 0.71 -21.26 -21.56
N ALA A 38 1.31 -21.61 -20.42
CA ALA A 38 2.06 -20.73 -19.56
C ALA A 38 3.58 -20.80 -19.82
N SER A 39 4.03 -21.29 -20.98
CA SER A 39 5.47 -21.44 -21.29
C SER A 39 6.28 -20.14 -21.21
N ASN A 40 5.60 -19.00 -21.31
CA ASN A 40 6.22 -17.66 -21.26
C ASN A 40 6.08 -16.99 -19.89
N CYS A 41 5.47 -17.66 -18.92
CA CYS A 41 5.34 -17.20 -17.54
C CYS A 41 6.35 -17.93 -16.66
N ARG A 42 6.86 -17.26 -15.65
CA ARG A 42 7.74 -17.79 -14.61
C ARG A 42 7.07 -17.62 -13.25
N ASP A 43 7.63 -18.26 -12.22
CA ASP A 43 7.02 -18.28 -10.88
C ASP A 43 6.86 -16.87 -10.26
N TYR A 44 7.66 -15.89 -10.69
CA TYR A 44 7.50 -14.49 -10.29
C TYR A 44 6.39 -13.73 -11.05
N ASP A 45 5.79 -14.33 -12.08
CA ASP A 45 4.67 -13.76 -12.84
C ASP A 45 3.32 -14.12 -12.18
N ASP A 46 3.34 -14.72 -10.98
CA ASP A 46 2.15 -15.05 -10.23
C ASP A 46 1.32 -13.81 -9.87
N VAL A 47 0.01 -13.94 -10.05
CA VAL A 47 -0.93 -12.84 -9.83
C VAL A 47 -1.62 -12.97 -8.48
N GLY A 48 -1.43 -11.95 -7.66
CA GLY A 48 -2.15 -11.76 -6.41
C GLY A 48 -3.46 -10.98 -6.55
N ILE A 49 -4.50 -11.41 -5.85
CA ILE A 49 -5.71 -10.61 -5.67
C ILE A 49 -5.86 -10.20 -4.20
N HIS A 50 -6.12 -8.90 -3.98
CA HIS A 50 -6.61 -8.42 -2.70
C HIS A 50 -8.10 -8.13 -2.82
N CYS A 51 -8.89 -8.95 -2.12
CA CYS A 51 -10.35 -8.88 -2.08
C CYS A 51 -10.79 -8.01 -0.91
N PHE A 52 -11.64 -7.04 -1.19
CA PHE A 52 -12.28 -6.26 -0.14
C PHE A 52 -13.65 -6.87 0.16
N LEU A 53 -13.93 -7.18 1.43
CA LEU A 53 -15.22 -7.73 1.86
C LEU A 53 -16.40 -6.77 1.62
N ASN A 54 -16.11 -5.48 1.37
CA ASN A 54 -17.11 -4.46 1.06
C ASN A 54 -16.69 -3.67 -0.19
N CYS A 55 -17.49 -3.75 -1.26
CA CYS A 55 -17.34 -2.91 -2.47
C CYS A 55 -17.76 -1.45 -2.25
N SER A 56 -17.95 -1.05 -1.00
CA SER A 56 -18.22 0.34 -0.66
C SER A 56 -16.94 1.14 -0.89
N THR A 57 -17.04 2.19 -1.69
CA THR A 57 -16.05 3.26 -1.88
C THR A 57 -15.67 4.00 -0.57
N LYS A 58 -16.05 3.47 0.59
CA LYS A 58 -15.96 4.00 1.95
C LYS A 58 -14.97 3.20 2.82
N TYR A 59 -13.90 2.66 2.22
CA TYR A 59 -12.82 2.05 3.01
C TYR A 59 -11.99 3.18 3.65
N GLU A 60 -12.46 3.63 4.82
CA GLU A 60 -11.70 4.52 5.70
C GLU A 60 -10.39 3.85 6.09
N GLY A 61 -9.31 4.62 6.15
CA GLY A 61 -7.99 4.12 6.54
C GLY A 61 -7.20 3.46 5.42
N GLY A 62 -7.76 3.30 4.21
CA GLY A 62 -7.01 2.75 3.08
C GLY A 62 -5.76 3.59 2.77
N LEU A 63 -4.64 2.92 2.51
CA LEU A 63 -3.36 3.56 2.20
C LEU A 63 -2.99 3.38 0.74
N ARG A 64 -2.25 4.36 0.19
CA ARG A 64 -1.55 4.23 -1.09
C ARG A 64 -0.22 4.96 -1.04
N ILE A 65 0.73 4.47 -1.84
CA ILE A 65 2.01 5.12 -2.10
C ILE A 65 1.92 5.78 -3.48
N THR A 66 2.29 7.05 -3.57
CA THR A 66 2.25 7.84 -4.81
C THR A 66 3.58 8.53 -5.09
N ASP A 67 3.82 8.90 -6.36
CA ASP A 67 4.98 9.67 -6.81
C ASP A 67 6.32 9.08 -6.36
N GLY A 68 6.39 7.76 -6.43
CA GLY A 68 7.54 6.94 -6.12
C GLY A 68 8.40 6.60 -7.31
N PHE A 69 9.71 6.40 -7.10
CA PHE A 69 10.56 5.73 -8.09
C PHE A 69 10.28 4.23 -8.20
N ALA A 70 9.64 3.65 -7.18
CA ALA A 70 9.26 2.25 -7.09
C ALA A 70 7.89 2.09 -6.41
N GLU A 71 7.21 0.97 -6.62
CA GLU A 71 5.85 0.73 -6.10
C GLU A 71 5.76 0.61 -4.57
N ASN A 72 6.90 0.37 -3.93
CA ASN A 72 7.07 0.25 -2.49
C ASN A 72 7.66 1.50 -1.83
N GLN A 73 7.86 2.59 -2.58
CA GLN A 73 8.53 3.78 -2.08
C GLN A 73 7.89 5.05 -2.63
N GLY A 74 7.48 6.00 -1.79
CA GLY A 74 6.93 7.28 -2.26
C GLY A 74 6.16 8.03 -1.17
N ARG A 75 5.44 9.08 -1.56
CA ARG A 75 4.57 9.84 -0.65
C ARG A 75 3.44 8.95 -0.14
N LEU A 76 3.14 9.04 1.15
CA LEU A 76 2.06 8.31 1.79
C LEU A 76 0.76 9.11 1.73
N GLU A 77 -0.29 8.49 1.20
CA GLU A 77 -1.65 9.03 1.22
C GLU A 77 -2.61 8.07 1.90
N ILE A 78 -3.60 8.65 2.58
CA ILE A 78 -4.63 7.93 3.33
C ILE A 78 -6.02 8.38 2.90
N LYS A 79 -6.95 7.43 2.87
CA LYS A 79 -8.35 7.71 2.66
C LYS A 79 -9.05 7.98 3.98
N TYR A 80 -9.54 9.20 4.17
CA TYR A 80 -10.29 9.60 5.35
C TYR A 80 -11.50 10.44 4.98
N LYS A 81 -12.65 10.17 5.60
CA LYS A 81 -13.96 10.75 5.28
C LYS A 81 -14.33 10.63 3.79
N GLY A 82 -13.98 9.50 3.19
CA GLY A 82 -14.28 9.19 1.79
C GLY A 82 -13.34 9.81 0.74
N GLU A 83 -12.39 10.66 1.13
CA GLU A 83 -11.46 11.34 0.21
C GLU A 83 -10.01 10.97 0.49
N TRP A 84 -9.18 11.00 -0.54
CA TRP A 84 -7.73 10.83 -0.41
C TRP A 84 -7.09 12.14 0.02
N GLY A 85 -6.08 12.04 0.87
CA GLY A 85 -5.26 13.16 1.32
C GLY A 85 -3.93 12.67 1.88
N THR A 86 -3.07 13.61 2.23
CA THR A 86 -1.69 13.34 2.64
C THR A 86 -1.55 13.20 4.15
N VAL A 87 -0.38 12.71 4.58
CA VAL A 87 -0.01 12.57 5.98
C VAL A 87 1.17 13.50 6.27
N CYS A 88 1.06 14.31 7.32
CA CYS A 88 2.13 15.22 7.72
C CYS A 88 3.30 14.47 8.39
N ASP A 89 4.52 14.96 8.18
CA ASP A 89 5.77 14.45 8.75
C ASP A 89 5.98 14.82 10.24
N ASN A 90 5.20 15.76 10.78
CA ASN A 90 5.27 16.11 12.19
C ASN A 90 5.04 14.88 13.10
N GLN A 91 6.06 14.54 13.90
CA GLN A 91 6.12 13.36 14.78
C GLN A 91 6.01 12.01 14.06
N PHE A 92 5.81 11.99 12.74
CA PHE A 92 5.81 10.75 11.98
C PHE A 92 7.23 10.18 12.01
N ASP A 93 7.37 8.94 12.45
CA ASP A 93 8.67 8.27 12.55
C ASP A 93 8.66 6.87 11.90
N ASN A 94 9.73 6.11 12.12
CA ASN A 94 9.85 4.77 11.54
C ASN A 94 8.84 3.78 12.11
N VAL A 95 8.39 3.95 13.36
CA VAL A 95 7.37 3.08 13.98
C VAL A 95 6.04 3.29 13.28
N ASP A 96 5.70 4.53 12.93
CA ASP A 96 4.52 4.83 12.12
C ASP A 96 4.64 4.26 10.70
N ALA A 97 5.82 4.39 10.08
CA ALA A 97 6.10 3.82 8.77
C ALA A 97 5.97 2.28 8.75
N GLU A 98 6.41 1.60 9.81
CA GLU A 98 6.26 0.15 9.96
C GLU A 98 4.78 -0.26 10.00
N VAL A 99 3.95 0.45 10.76
CA VAL A 99 2.49 0.23 10.78
C VAL A 99 1.90 0.45 9.40
N ALA A 100 2.24 1.54 8.73
CA ALA A 100 1.76 1.87 7.39
C ALA A 100 2.15 0.79 6.35
N CYS A 101 3.40 0.35 6.36
CA CYS A 101 3.89 -0.67 5.46
C CYS A 101 3.25 -2.03 5.71
N ARG A 102 3.07 -2.42 6.98
CA ARG A 102 2.33 -3.64 7.33
C ARG A 102 0.87 -3.59 6.88
N GLN A 103 0.22 -2.43 7.05
CA GLN A 103 -1.14 -2.21 6.56
C GLN A 103 -1.24 -2.32 5.02
N LEU A 104 -0.18 -1.93 4.30
CA LEU A 104 -0.04 -2.07 2.85
C LEU A 104 0.34 -3.49 2.37
N GLY A 105 0.52 -4.44 3.30
CA GLY A 105 0.87 -5.83 3.03
C GLY A 105 2.37 -6.11 2.94
N TYR A 106 3.22 -5.16 3.31
CA TYR A 106 4.67 -5.38 3.42
C TYR A 106 5.06 -5.88 4.82
N CYS A 107 6.27 -6.38 4.97
CA CYS A 107 6.72 -6.91 6.26
C CYS A 107 7.07 -5.78 7.25
N SER A 108 7.79 -4.75 6.76
CA SER A 108 8.16 -3.56 7.54
C SER A 108 8.56 -2.41 6.57
N GLY A 109 8.96 -1.26 7.11
CA GLY A 109 9.25 -0.05 6.36
C GLY A 109 9.99 1.01 7.16
N PHE A 110 10.44 2.07 6.50
CA PHE A 110 10.96 3.27 7.14
C PHE A 110 10.40 4.54 6.51
N MET A 111 10.42 5.63 7.28
CA MET A 111 9.99 6.94 6.83
C MET A 111 11.00 7.52 5.82
N ILE A 112 10.47 8.14 4.77
CA ILE A 112 11.20 9.05 3.90
C ILE A 112 10.88 10.49 4.33
N PRO A 113 11.90 11.30 4.66
CA PRO A 113 11.70 12.70 5.00
C PRO A 113 10.95 13.48 3.91
N ALA A 114 10.10 14.43 4.30
CA ALA A 114 9.24 15.16 3.37
C ALA A 114 10.00 15.84 2.21
N ASN A 115 11.23 16.33 2.46
CA ASN A 115 12.07 16.94 1.42
C ASN A 115 12.68 15.95 0.39
N LYS A 116 12.31 14.66 0.47
CA LYS A 116 12.75 13.59 -0.43
C LYS A 116 11.60 12.97 -1.23
N VAL A 117 10.38 13.45 -1.05
CA VAL A 117 9.21 13.08 -1.86
C VAL A 117 8.63 14.34 -2.51
N ASP A 118 7.88 14.15 -3.60
CA ASP A 118 7.16 15.25 -4.21
C ASP A 118 6.00 15.70 -3.32
N ASP A 119 5.80 17.01 -3.20
CA ASP A 119 4.69 17.62 -2.48
C ASP A 119 3.34 17.08 -3.01
N GLY A 120 2.43 16.74 -2.09
CA GLY A 120 1.08 16.39 -2.44
C GLY A 120 0.18 17.61 -2.68
N ILE A 121 -1.11 17.33 -2.84
CA ILE A 121 -2.15 18.34 -3.02
C ILE A 121 -3.39 17.99 -2.20
N GLY A 122 -4.23 19.00 -1.94
CA GLY A 122 -5.52 18.81 -1.30
C GLY A 122 -5.45 18.82 0.22
N THR A 123 -6.14 17.88 0.86
CA THR A 123 -6.27 17.86 2.32
C THR A 123 -5.13 17.06 2.95
N ILE A 124 -4.49 17.61 3.99
CA ILE A 124 -3.62 16.85 4.89
C ILE A 124 -4.52 16.25 5.97
N TRP A 125 -4.73 14.93 5.94
CA TRP A 125 -5.72 14.28 6.81
C TRP A 125 -5.20 13.97 8.21
N LEU A 126 -3.94 13.53 8.29
CA LEU A 126 -3.31 13.12 9.53
C LEU A 126 -2.10 14.00 9.85
N ASN A 127 -1.98 14.37 11.11
CA ASN A 127 -0.88 15.16 11.65
C ASN A 127 -0.53 14.66 13.06
N ASN A 128 0.74 14.73 13.46
CA ASN A 128 1.22 14.16 14.73
C ASN A 128 0.76 12.71 14.91
N VAL A 129 0.95 11.89 13.87
CA VAL A 129 0.73 10.44 13.98
C VAL A 129 1.75 9.91 14.99
N ASN A 130 1.29 9.04 15.88
CA ASN A 130 2.12 8.45 16.92
C ASN A 130 1.58 7.05 17.25
N CYS A 131 2.19 6.07 16.63
CA CYS A 131 1.93 4.65 16.80
C CYS A 131 2.83 4.05 17.89
N SER A 132 2.33 3.04 18.59
CA SER A 132 3.12 2.17 19.46
C SER A 132 3.89 1.08 18.70
N GLY A 133 3.51 0.85 17.43
CA GLY A 133 4.06 -0.18 16.54
C GLY A 133 3.23 -1.46 16.46
N SER A 134 2.25 -1.61 17.36
CA SER A 134 1.38 -2.80 17.43
C SER A 134 0.08 -2.67 16.65
N GLU A 135 -0.23 -1.48 16.17
CA GLU A 135 -1.46 -1.14 15.47
C GLU A 135 -1.57 -1.88 14.13
N SER A 136 -2.78 -2.30 13.76
CA SER A 136 -3.03 -2.90 12.45
C SER A 136 -3.17 -1.87 11.33
N GLU A 137 -3.56 -0.64 11.67
CA GLU A 137 -3.81 0.45 10.73
C GLU A 137 -3.37 1.79 11.31
N LEU A 138 -3.00 2.75 10.47
CA LEU A 138 -2.62 4.10 10.93
C LEU A 138 -3.75 4.82 11.69
N LEU A 139 -5.01 4.56 11.36
CA LEU A 139 -6.15 5.16 12.06
C LEU A 139 -6.36 4.58 13.48
N ASN A 140 -5.64 3.52 13.86
CA ASN A 140 -5.63 3.01 15.22
C ASN A 140 -4.56 3.67 16.10
N CYS A 141 -3.63 4.42 15.50
CA CYS A 141 -2.64 5.20 16.24
C CYS A 141 -3.26 6.48 16.81
N THR A 142 -2.52 7.19 17.66
CA THR A 142 -2.93 8.54 18.05
C THR A 142 -2.58 9.50 16.91
N PHE A 143 -3.49 10.40 16.55
CA PHE A 143 -3.27 11.42 15.52
C PHE A 143 -4.19 12.63 15.74
N ASN A 144 -3.84 13.75 15.09
CA ASN A 144 -4.67 14.93 14.97
C ASN A 144 -5.18 15.10 13.53
N THR A 145 -6.41 15.57 13.37
CA THR A 145 -6.94 16.01 12.07
C THR A 145 -6.75 17.51 11.84
N ASP A 146 -6.28 18.26 12.84
CA ASP A 146 -5.85 19.64 12.67
C ASP A 146 -4.42 19.65 12.13
N ALA A 147 -4.29 19.94 10.84
CA ALA A 147 -3.02 20.09 10.13
C ALA A 147 -2.69 21.56 9.82
N SER A 148 -3.26 22.52 10.57
CA SER A 148 -3.04 23.96 10.33
C SER A 148 -1.56 24.39 10.42
N ASN A 149 -0.74 23.66 11.16
CA ASN A 149 0.70 23.84 11.28
C ASN A 149 1.53 23.06 10.23
N CYS A 150 0.88 22.31 9.34
CA CYS A 150 1.52 21.52 8.30
C CYS A 150 1.16 22.04 6.90
N ARG A 151 2.05 21.82 5.95
CA ARG A 151 1.91 22.18 4.53
C ARG A 151 2.43 21.02 3.70
N HIS A 152 2.15 21.01 2.40
CA HIS A 152 2.53 19.88 1.53
C HIS A 152 4.03 19.64 1.41
N TYR A 153 4.88 20.64 1.67
CA TYR A 153 6.33 20.41 1.81
C TYR A 153 6.72 19.55 3.04
N GLY A 154 5.75 19.28 3.92
CA GLY A 154 5.82 18.39 5.07
C GLY A 154 5.01 17.10 4.87
N ASP A 155 4.63 16.75 3.64
CA ASP A 155 4.00 15.46 3.38
C ASP A 155 5.05 14.35 3.52
N VAL A 156 4.73 13.31 4.30
CA VAL A 156 5.66 12.23 4.59
C VAL A 156 5.69 11.20 3.45
N GLY A 157 6.85 10.60 3.23
CA GLY A 157 7.00 9.41 2.41
C GLY A 157 7.32 8.17 3.23
N ILE A 158 7.20 6.99 2.61
CA ILE A 158 7.63 5.71 3.20
C ILE A 158 8.34 4.86 2.15
N HIS A 159 9.22 3.98 2.62
CA HIS A 159 9.79 2.89 1.85
C HIS A 159 9.49 1.57 2.57
N CYS A 160 8.77 0.67 1.93
CA CYS A 160 8.39 -0.63 2.47
C CYS A 160 9.23 -1.77 1.89
N PHE A 161 9.42 -2.83 2.66
CA PHE A 161 10.18 -4.01 2.23
C PHE A 161 9.42 -5.32 2.51
N LEU A 162 9.57 -6.28 1.60
CA LEU A 162 8.94 -7.59 1.69
C LEU A 162 9.66 -8.53 2.65
N ASN A 163 10.97 -8.34 2.83
CA ASN A 163 11.80 -9.17 3.68
C ASN A 163 12.10 -8.44 4.99
N CYS A 164 11.52 -8.92 6.10
CA CYS A 164 12.04 -8.58 7.41
C CYS A 164 13.31 -9.42 7.66
N SER A 165 14.47 -8.93 7.22
CA SER A 165 15.70 -9.44 7.83
C SER A 165 15.71 -9.03 9.30
N PRO A 166 15.97 -9.94 10.25
CA PRO A 166 16.16 -9.59 11.65
C PRO A 166 17.31 -8.60 11.88
N ASP A 167 18.17 -8.42 10.87
CA ASP A 167 19.36 -7.59 10.91
C ASP A 167 19.23 -6.52 9.82
N GLY A 168 18.72 -5.34 10.19
CA GLY A 168 18.71 -4.17 9.30
C GLY A 168 20.15 -3.72 8.99
N GLU A 169 20.49 -3.67 7.71
CA GLU A 169 21.67 -2.97 7.19
C GLU A 169 21.31 -2.18 5.93
#